data_AF-O86700-F1
#
_entry.id   AF-O86700-F1
#
_cell.length_a   1.000
_cell.length_b   1.000
_cell.length_c   1.000
_cell.angle_alpha   90.00
_cell.angle_beta   90.00
_cell.angle_gamma   90.00
#
_symmetry.space_group_name_H-M   'P 1'
#
loop_
_entity.id
_entity.type
_entity.pdbx_description
1 polymer ?
#
loop_
_entity_poly.entity_id
_entity_poly.type
_entity_poly.pdbx_seq_one_letter_code
_entity_poly.pdbx_strand_id
1 'polypeptide(L)'
;MTTLEDLARLRRARDLMDREYAEPLDVPALARVALMSAGHFSRSFRAAYGETPYSYLMTRRIERAMALLRRGDMSVTEVCFAVGCTSLGSFSSRFTELVGESPSAYRERDHADGAALPACVAKVYTRPVRNGEPGRSGTPAGKSESVRNGEAAPAPPPVA
;
A
#
# COMPACT_ATOMS: atom_id res chain seq x y z
N MET A 1 -3.25 -26.78 17.62
CA MET A 1 -4.11 -26.74 16.43
C MET A 1 -5.12 -25.63 16.66
N THR A 2 -5.14 -24.58 15.82
CA THR A 2 -6.00 -23.40 16.02
C THR A 2 -7.45 -23.79 15.79
N THR A 3 -8.32 -23.65 16.78
CA THR A 3 -9.74 -24.00 16.65
C THR A 3 -10.51 -22.93 15.85
N LEU A 4 -11.74 -23.23 15.41
CA LEU A 4 -12.60 -22.23 14.76
C LEU A 4 -12.90 -21.04 15.68
N GLU A 5 -13.08 -21.27 16.98
CA GLU A 5 -13.26 -20.21 17.97
C GLU A 5 -12.01 -19.33 18.10
N ASP A 6 -10.82 -19.94 18.08
CA ASP A 6 -9.56 -19.20 18.10
C ASP A 6 -9.42 -18.31 16.86
N LEU A 7 -9.79 -18.81 15.68
CA LEU A 7 -9.78 -18.01 14.46
C LEU A 7 -10.74 -16.81 14.55
N ALA A 8 -11.94 -16.99 15.11
CA ALA A 8 -12.87 -15.88 15.34
C ALA A 8 -12.30 -14.83 16.33
N ARG A 9 -11.62 -15.28 17.39
CA ARG A 9 -10.92 -14.42 18.36
C ARG A 9 -9.78 -13.63 17.70
N LEU A 10 -8.94 -14.31 16.92
CA LEU A 10 -7.84 -13.70 16.17
C LEU A 10 -8.34 -12.70 15.14
N ARG A 11 -9.48 -12.98 14.49
CA ARG A 11 -10.11 -12.06 13.54
C ARG A 11 -10.57 -10.78 14.22
N ARG A 12 -11.17 -10.84 15.41
CA ARG A 12 -11.55 -9.63 16.17
C ARG A 12 -10.35 -8.73 16.47
N ALA A 13 -9.22 -9.31 16.86
CA ALA A 13 -8.00 -8.53 17.08
C ALA A 13 -7.48 -7.90 15.78
N ARG A 14 -7.47 -8.65 14.67
CA ARG A 14 -7.08 -8.12 13.36
C ARG A 14 -8.00 -6.98 12.90
N ASP A 15 -9.30 -7.16 13.03
CA ASP A 15 -10.30 -6.15 12.64
C ASP A 15 -10.13 -4.86 13.48
N LEU A 16 -9.74 -4.97 14.75
CA LEU A 16 -9.34 -3.81 15.55
C LEU A 16 -8.09 -3.12 15.00
N MET A 17 -7.05 -3.89 14.64
CA MET A 17 -5.83 -3.34 14.05
C MET A 17 -6.11 -2.63 12.72
N ASP A 18 -7.03 -3.15 11.91
CA ASP A 18 -7.40 -2.55 10.62
C ASP A 18 -8.19 -1.25 10.78
N ARG A 19 -8.99 -1.14 11.84
CA ARG A 19 -9.80 0.05 12.15
C ARG A 19 -9.01 1.15 12.85
N GLU A 20 -8.25 0.77 13.87
CA GLU A 20 -7.59 1.68 14.81
C GLU A 20 -6.07 1.70 14.58
N TYR A 21 -5.63 1.55 13.31
CA TYR A 21 -4.20 1.39 12.99
C TYR A 21 -3.32 2.56 13.47
N ALA A 22 -3.90 3.77 13.60
CA ALA A 22 -3.18 4.98 14.01
C ALA A 22 -2.99 5.07 15.52
N GLU A 23 -3.78 4.31 16.29
CA GLU A 23 -3.69 4.30 17.75
C GLU A 23 -2.44 3.56 18.24
N PRO A 24 -1.95 3.85 19.46
CA PRO A 24 -0.84 3.13 20.07
C PRO A 24 -1.27 1.72 20.51
N LEU A 25 -1.47 0.84 19.53
CA LEU A 25 -1.85 -0.55 19.74
C LEU A 25 -0.63 -1.38 20.16
N ASP A 26 -0.68 -1.94 21.37
CA ASP A 26 0.31 -2.88 21.85
C ASP A 26 -0.18 -4.33 21.79
N VAL A 27 0.76 -5.27 21.80
CA VAL A 27 0.47 -6.71 21.74
C VAL A 27 -0.40 -7.18 22.93
N PRO A 28 -0.18 -6.71 24.18
CA PRO A 28 -1.06 -7.03 25.30
C PRO A 28 -2.52 -6.60 25.09
N ALA A 29 -2.79 -5.41 24.57
CA ALA A 29 -4.15 -4.94 24.30
C ALA A 29 -4.84 -5.80 23.25
N LEU A 30 -4.15 -6.13 22.16
CA LEU A 30 -4.67 -7.02 21.11
C LEU A 30 -4.95 -8.42 21.64
N ALA A 31 -4.08 -8.94 22.51
CA ALA A 31 -4.26 -10.25 23.13
C ALA A 31 -5.49 -10.28 24.05
N ARG A 32 -5.77 -9.20 24.80
CA ARG A 32 -7.00 -9.07 25.59
C ARG A 32 -8.26 -9.14 24.72
N VAL A 33 -8.25 -8.50 23.56
CA VAL A 33 -9.38 -8.54 22.59
C VAL A 33 -9.59 -9.96 22.04
N ALA A 34 -8.49 -10.69 21.83
CA ALA A 34 -8.54 -12.09 21.42
C ALA A 34 -8.85 -13.07 22.58
N LEU A 35 -8.99 -12.61 23.83
CA LEU A 35 -9.13 -13.46 25.02
C LEU A 35 -7.99 -14.47 25.16
N MET A 36 -6.76 -14.02 24.93
CA MET A 36 -5.55 -14.84 24.97
C MET A 36 -4.46 -14.15 25.79
N SER A 37 -3.51 -14.92 26.32
CA SER A 37 -2.26 -14.36 26.80
C SER A 37 -1.43 -13.80 25.63
N ALA A 38 -0.60 -12.79 25.87
CA ALA A 38 0.20 -12.13 24.81
C ALA A 38 1.09 -13.11 24.02
N GLY A 39 1.71 -14.07 24.71
CA GLY A 39 2.54 -15.09 24.08
C GLY A 39 1.73 -16.07 23.22
N HIS A 40 0.57 -16.52 23.72
CA HIS A 40 -0.33 -17.38 22.94
C HIS A 40 -0.88 -16.63 21.71
N PHE A 41 -1.36 -15.41 21.91
CA PHE A 41 -1.85 -14.54 20.84
C PHE A 41 -0.81 -14.38 19.73
N SER A 42 0.43 -14.03 20.07
CA SER A 42 1.48 -13.79 19.08
C SER A 42 1.78 -15.03 18.24
N ARG A 43 1.86 -16.21 18.86
CA ARG A 43 2.07 -17.49 18.15
C ARG A 43 0.88 -17.86 17.29
N SER A 44 -0.33 -17.77 17.82
CA SER A 44 -1.56 -18.15 17.11
C SER A 44 -1.88 -17.18 15.97
N PHE A 45 -1.64 -15.88 16.15
CA PHE A 45 -1.77 -14.88 15.10
C PHE A 45 -0.80 -15.15 13.95
N ARG A 46 0.48 -15.44 14.25
CA ARG A 46 1.47 -15.81 13.23
C ARG A 46 1.09 -17.10 12.52
N ALA A 47 0.62 -18.11 13.24
CA ALA A 47 0.18 -19.36 12.65
C ALA A 47 -1.03 -19.17 11.71
N ALA A 48 -1.96 -18.26 12.06
CA ALA A 48 -3.17 -18.00 11.28
C ALA A 48 -2.95 -17.06 10.09
N TYR A 49 -2.08 -16.05 10.22
CA TYR A 49 -1.92 -14.98 9.22
C TYR A 49 -0.54 -14.90 8.57
N GLY A 50 0.39 -15.78 8.96
CA GLY A 50 1.73 -15.86 8.37
C GLY A 50 2.73 -14.81 8.87
N GLU A 51 2.31 -13.83 9.66
CA GLU A 51 3.19 -12.77 10.18
C GLU A 51 2.89 -12.40 11.63
N THR A 52 3.81 -11.69 12.29
CA THR A 52 3.60 -11.25 13.68
C THR A 52 2.58 -10.11 13.74
N PRO A 53 1.88 -9.92 14.88
CA PRO A 53 0.96 -8.79 15.05
C PRO A 53 1.62 -7.43 14.75
N TYR A 54 2.86 -7.22 15.23
CA TYR A 54 3.59 -5.98 14.95
C TYR A 54 3.86 -5.78 13.45
N SER A 55 4.31 -6.82 12.73
CA SER A 55 4.54 -6.74 11.29
C SER A 55 3.25 -6.42 10.53
N TYR A 56 2.14 -7.05 10.92
CA TYR A 56 0.84 -6.80 10.32
C TYR A 56 0.42 -5.35 10.51
N LEU A 57 0.41 -4.86 11.75
CA LEU A 57 0.04 -3.47 12.06
C LEU A 57 0.90 -2.48 11.27
N MET A 58 2.20 -2.70 11.24
CA MET A 58 3.12 -1.83 10.52
C MET A 58 2.85 -1.84 9.01
N THR A 59 2.55 -3.00 8.43
CA THR A 59 2.15 -3.09 7.01
C THR A 59 0.88 -2.27 6.74
N ARG A 60 -0.14 -2.36 7.62
CA ARG A 60 -1.36 -1.54 7.50
C ARG A 60 -1.07 -0.04 7.60
N ARG A 61 -0.15 0.37 8.47
CA ARG A 61 0.28 1.78 8.59
C ARG A 61 1.00 2.26 7.34
N ILE A 62 1.89 1.46 6.76
CA ILE A 62 2.57 1.80 5.51
C ILE A 62 1.59 1.89 4.34
N GLU A 63 0.61 0.97 4.25
CA GLU A 63 -0.45 1.05 3.24
C GLU A 63 -1.23 2.38 3.33
N ARG A 64 -1.54 2.81 4.56
CA ARG A 64 -2.20 4.11 4.76
C ARG A 64 -1.27 5.28 4.42
N ALA A 65 0.00 5.19 4.80
CA ALA A 65 1.00 6.22 4.53
C ALA A 65 1.16 6.44 3.03
N MET A 66 1.22 5.37 2.22
CA MET A 66 1.23 5.49 0.76
C MET A 66 0.05 6.31 0.25
N ALA A 67 -1.17 6.02 0.72
CA ALA A 67 -2.35 6.78 0.30
C ALA A 67 -2.29 8.26 0.67
N LEU A 68 -1.72 8.60 1.83
CA LEU A 68 -1.52 9.99 2.26
C LEU A 68 -0.44 10.69 1.43
N LEU A 69 0.68 10.01 1.14
CA LEU A 69 1.78 10.57 0.35
C LEU A 69 1.37 10.82 -1.11
N ARG A 70 0.56 9.94 -1.72
CA ARG A 70 0.00 10.15 -3.07
C ARG A 70 -0.89 11.39 -3.15
N ARG A 71 -1.56 11.75 -2.06
CA ARG A 71 -2.44 12.93 -2.01
C ARG A 71 -1.63 14.22 -2.01
N GLY A 72 -0.40 14.21 -1.49
CA GLY A 72 0.53 15.35 -1.55
C GLY A 72 0.35 16.42 -0.46
N ASP A 73 -0.78 16.43 0.26
CA ASP A 73 -1.14 17.47 1.24
C ASP A 73 -0.32 17.47 2.55
N MET A 74 0.47 16.42 2.79
CA MET A 74 1.22 16.23 4.03
C MET A 74 2.70 15.98 3.73
N SER A 75 3.58 16.49 4.58
CA SER A 75 4.99 16.12 4.61
C SER A 75 5.16 14.67 5.09
N VAL A 76 6.32 14.08 4.78
CA VAL A 76 6.66 12.72 5.23
C VAL A 76 6.58 12.59 6.75
N THR A 77 7.04 13.60 7.48
CA THR A 77 7.01 13.63 8.95
C THR A 77 5.58 13.65 9.48
N GLU A 78 4.71 14.49 8.91
CA GLU A 78 3.30 14.52 9.31
C GLU A 78 2.60 13.19 9.00
N VAL A 79 2.88 12.58 7.85
CA VAL A 79 2.35 11.26 7.50
C VAL A 79 2.80 10.19 8.50
N CYS A 80 4.08 10.18 8.89
CA CYS A 80 4.62 9.23 9.88
C CYS A 80 3.79 9.25 11.18
N PHE A 81 3.55 10.43 11.74
CA PHE A 81 2.76 10.55 12.97
C PHE A 81 1.27 10.31 12.75
N ALA A 82 0.70 10.71 11.61
CA ALA A 82 -0.70 10.50 11.29
C ALA A 82 -1.08 9.02 11.12
N VAL A 83 -0.13 8.15 10.76
CA VAL A 83 -0.35 6.70 10.72
C VAL A 83 0.01 6.00 12.02
N GLY A 84 0.34 6.74 13.09
CA GLY A 84 0.63 6.19 14.42
C GLY A 84 2.05 5.70 14.62
N CYS A 85 2.99 6.01 13.73
CA CYS A 85 4.41 5.73 13.96
C CYS A 85 5.03 6.78 14.89
N THR A 86 5.91 6.34 15.78
CA THR A 86 6.52 7.20 16.81
C THR A 86 7.91 7.70 16.45
N SER A 87 8.53 7.14 15.39
CA SER A 87 9.84 7.59 14.92
C SER A 87 9.91 7.61 13.40
N LEU A 88 10.44 8.72 12.88
CA LEU A 88 10.63 8.91 11.44
C LEU A 88 11.64 7.91 10.85
N GLY A 89 12.70 7.60 11.59
CA GLY A 89 13.73 6.64 11.16
C GLY A 89 13.17 5.23 10.96
N SER A 90 12.46 4.68 11.95
CA SER A 90 11.86 3.33 11.83
C SER A 90 10.77 3.28 10.78
N PHE A 91 9.97 4.35 10.67
CA PHE A 91 8.98 4.49 9.60
C PHE A 91 9.64 4.45 8.22
N SER A 92 10.65 5.29 7.97
CA SER A 92 11.31 5.38 6.67
C SER A 92 11.99 4.07 6.26
N SER A 93 12.70 3.42 7.19
CA SER A 93 13.32 2.11 6.92
C SER A 93 12.27 1.06 6.55
N ARG A 94 11.18 0.98 7.32
CA ARG A 94 10.14 -0.02 7.08
C ARG A 94 9.31 0.28 5.84
N PHE A 95 9.06 1.55 5.55
CA PHE A 95 8.44 1.98 4.30
C PHE A 95 9.28 1.52 3.12
N THR A 96 10.59 1.79 3.15
CA THR A 96 11.51 1.44 2.05
C THR A 96 11.60 -0.07 1.87
N GLU A 97 11.66 -0.83 2.96
CA GLU A 97 11.66 -2.30 2.90
C GLU A 97 10.39 -2.87 2.24
N LEU A 98 9.22 -2.28 2.53
CA LEU A 98 7.94 -2.78 2.02
C LEU A 98 7.56 -2.25 0.63
N VAL A 99 7.99 -1.03 0.29
CA VAL A 99 7.58 -0.32 -0.93
C VAL A 99 8.68 -0.33 -2.00
N GLY A 100 9.95 -0.48 -1.60
CA GLY A 100 11.11 -0.52 -2.49
C GLY A 100 11.77 0.85 -2.74
N GLU A 101 11.20 1.94 -2.23
CA GLU A 101 11.74 3.30 -2.35
C GLU A 101 11.45 4.13 -1.08
N SER A 102 12.16 5.25 -0.91
CA SER A 102 11.98 6.09 0.27
C SER A 102 10.63 6.82 0.27
N PRO A 103 10.08 7.21 1.45
CA PRO A 103 8.83 7.96 1.51
C PRO A 103 8.86 9.29 0.74
N SER A 104 10.01 9.98 0.71
CA SER A 104 10.18 11.25 -0.01
C SER A 104 10.16 11.03 -1.52
N ALA A 105 10.92 10.04 -2.02
CA ALA A 105 10.91 9.67 -3.43
C ALA A 105 9.51 9.22 -3.87
N TYR A 106 8.86 8.41 -3.03
CA TYR A 106 7.48 7.98 -3.26
C TYR A 106 6.53 9.17 -3.39
N ARG A 107 6.67 10.20 -2.55
CA ARG A 107 5.81 11.40 -2.59
C ARG A 107 6.06 12.26 -3.83
N GLU A 108 7.30 12.38 -4.28
CA GLU A 108 7.70 13.18 -5.44
C GLU A 108 7.37 12.52 -6.78
N ARG A 109 7.19 11.19 -6.78
CA ARG A 109 6.78 10.46 -7.97
C ARG A 109 5.38 10.89 -8.44
N ASP A 110 5.20 10.96 -9.75
CA ASP A 110 3.87 11.12 -10.33
C ASP A 110 3.02 9.86 -10.07
N HIS A 111 1.84 10.04 -9.48
CA HIS A 111 0.87 8.97 -9.24
C HIS A 111 -0.37 9.11 -10.13
N ALA A 112 -0.36 10.03 -11.10
CA ALA A 112 -1.46 10.27 -12.04
C ALA A 112 -1.77 9.04 -12.90
N ASP A 113 -0.78 8.19 -13.19
CA ASP A 113 -0.97 6.93 -13.94
C ASP A 113 -1.91 5.94 -13.24
N GLY A 114 -2.13 6.08 -11.92
CA GLY A 114 -3.09 5.30 -11.14
C GLY A 114 -4.46 5.96 -10.95
N ALA A 115 -4.61 7.24 -11.30
CA ALA A 115 -5.82 8.03 -11.10
C ALA A 115 -6.87 7.81 -12.19
N ALA A 116 -6.47 7.29 -13.36
CA ALA A 116 -7.39 6.94 -14.45
C ALA A 116 -8.20 5.66 -14.15
N LEU A 117 -7.86 4.93 -13.09
CA LEU A 117 -8.53 3.69 -12.69
C LEU A 117 -9.51 3.96 -11.54
N PRO A 118 -10.77 3.51 -11.63
CA PRO A 118 -11.68 3.53 -10.49
C PRO A 118 -11.04 2.89 -9.25
N ALA A 119 -11.32 3.40 -8.05
CA ALA A 119 -10.67 2.98 -6.81
C ALA A 119 -10.76 1.46 -6.52
N CYS A 120 -11.82 0.79 -7.01
CA CYS A 120 -11.96 -0.67 -6.92
C CYS A 120 -10.91 -1.41 -7.76
N VAL A 121 -10.52 -0.84 -8.91
CA VAL A 121 -9.55 -1.38 -9.85
C VAL A 121 -8.13 -1.13 -9.34
N ALA A 122 -7.82 0.10 -8.92
CA ALA A 122 -6.53 0.43 -8.33
C ALA A 122 -6.19 -0.48 -7.14
N LYS A 123 -7.16 -0.81 -6.29
CA LYS A 123 -6.97 -1.70 -5.13
C LYS A 123 -6.60 -3.14 -5.50
N VAL A 124 -6.96 -3.61 -6.69
CA VAL A 124 -6.59 -4.93 -7.21
C VAL A 124 -5.19 -4.89 -7.83
N TYR A 125 -4.88 -3.84 -8.61
CA TYR A 125 -3.63 -3.75 -9.37
C TYR A 125 -2.44 -3.20 -8.58
N THR A 126 -2.67 -2.31 -7.61
CA THR A 126 -1.60 -1.70 -6.80
C THR A 126 -1.36 -2.44 -5.49
N ARG A 127 -1.95 -3.63 -5.31
CA ARG A 127 -1.70 -4.44 -4.10
C ARG A 127 -0.29 -5.03 -4.21
N PRO A 128 0.64 -4.73 -3.27
CA PRO A 128 1.98 -5.27 -3.33
C PRO A 128 1.93 -6.81 -3.29
N VAL A 129 2.48 -7.46 -4.32
CA VAL A 129 2.62 -8.90 -4.38
C VAL A 129 3.85 -9.28 -3.54
N ARG A 130 3.66 -10.07 -2.48
CA ARG A 130 4.79 -10.69 -1.77
C ARG A 130 5.40 -11.73 -2.72
N ASN A 131 6.71 -11.62 -2.96
CA ASN A 131 7.51 -12.55 -3.77
C ASN A 131 7.07 -14.01 -3.53
N GLY A 132 6.43 -14.64 -4.53
CA GLY A 132 6.02 -16.05 -4.40
C GLY A 132 5.15 -16.70 -5.48
N GLU A 133 4.32 -15.99 -6.28
CA GLU A 133 3.44 -16.67 -7.27
C GLU A 133 3.27 -15.90 -8.60
N PRO A 134 3.24 -16.57 -9.77
CA PRO A 134 3.10 -15.92 -11.07
C PRO A 134 1.61 -15.67 -11.40
N GLY A 135 1.12 -14.46 -11.10
CA GLY A 135 -0.26 -14.04 -11.33
C GLY A 135 -0.45 -13.18 -12.60
N ARG A 136 -0.77 -13.85 -13.71
CA ARG A 136 -1.36 -13.38 -15.00
C ARG A 136 -1.32 -11.87 -15.35
N SER A 137 -0.51 -11.58 -16.36
CA SER A 137 -0.54 -10.36 -17.17
C SER A 137 -1.90 -10.13 -17.83
N GLY A 138 -2.47 -8.95 -17.63
CA GLY A 138 -3.60 -8.44 -18.40
C GLY A 138 -3.21 -7.09 -19.00
N THR A 139 -2.71 -7.10 -20.24
CA THR A 139 -2.51 -5.90 -21.06
C THR A 139 -3.76 -5.63 -21.87
N PRO A 140 -4.29 -4.39 -21.92
CA PRO A 140 -5.01 -3.94 -23.09
C PRO A 140 -4.12 -2.98 -23.88
N ALA A 141 -3.85 -3.37 -25.12
CA ALA A 141 -3.31 -2.50 -26.15
C ALA A 141 -4.35 -1.45 -26.54
N GLY A 142 -3.95 -0.18 -26.61
CA GLY A 142 -4.76 0.92 -27.15
C GLY A 142 -3.86 1.82 -27.99
N LYS A 143 -4.00 1.74 -29.31
CA LYS A 143 -3.25 2.52 -30.31
C LYS A 143 -3.69 3.99 -30.28
N SER A 144 -2.72 4.91 -30.27
CA SER A 144 -2.95 6.32 -30.54
C SER A 144 -3.09 6.54 -32.06
N GLU A 145 -4.30 6.87 -32.53
CA GLU A 145 -4.54 7.32 -33.89
C GLU A 145 -4.19 8.81 -34.03
N SER A 146 -3.33 9.10 -35.02
CA SER A 146 -2.86 10.42 -35.40
C SER A 146 -3.86 11.10 -36.35
N VAL A 147 -4.40 12.25 -35.93
CA VAL A 147 -5.17 13.12 -36.82
C VAL A 147 -4.21 13.99 -37.62
N ARG A 148 -4.29 13.83 -38.95
CA ARG A 148 -3.61 14.60 -39.99
C ARG A 148 -4.18 16.03 -40.04
N ASN A 149 -3.32 17.03 -40.00
CA ASN A 149 -3.63 18.34 -40.59
C ASN A 149 -2.72 18.53 -41.80
N GLY A 150 -3.34 18.64 -42.98
CA GLY A 150 -2.67 18.97 -44.22
C GLY A 150 -2.59 20.48 -44.40
N GLU A 151 -1.45 20.95 -44.89
CA GLU A 151 -1.33 22.27 -45.50
C GLU A 151 -0.45 22.12 -46.76
N ALA A 152 -0.98 22.64 -47.87
CA ALA A 152 -0.47 22.47 -49.22
C ALA A 152 0.75 23.37 -49.48
N ALA A 153 1.72 22.83 -50.21
CA ALA A 153 2.92 23.53 -50.65
C ALA A 153 2.65 24.51 -51.81
N PRO A 154 3.35 25.65 -51.91
CA PRO A 154 3.57 26.34 -53.18
C PRO A 154 4.87 25.86 -53.87
N ALA A 155 4.79 25.73 -55.19
CA ALA A 155 5.82 25.21 -56.10
C ALA A 155 7.05 26.15 -56.28
N PRO A 156 8.23 25.61 -56.63
CA PRO A 156 9.43 26.41 -56.92
C PRO A 156 9.44 26.98 -58.36
N PRO A 157 10.08 28.15 -58.60
CA PRO A 157 10.26 28.69 -59.95
C PRO A 157 11.39 27.98 -60.73
N PRO A 158 11.38 28.03 -62.09
CA PRO A 158 12.31 27.31 -62.93
C PRO A 158 13.70 27.99 -62.99
N VAL A 159 14.74 27.14 -63.01
CA VAL A 159 16.15 27.49 -63.21
C VAL A 159 16.42 27.83 -64.68
N ALA A 160 17.21 28.89 -64.91
CA ALA A 160 18.04 29.10 -66.09
C ALA A 160 19.47 29.41 -65.61
#